data_AF-A0A357L5E7-F1
#
_entry.id   AF-A0A357L5E7-F1
#
_cell.length_a   1.000
_cell.length_b   1.000
_cell.length_c   1.000
_cell.angle_alpha   90.00
_cell.angle_beta   90.00
_cell.angle_gamma   90.00
#
_symmetry.space_group_name_H-M   'P 1'
#
loop_
_entity.id
_entity.type
_entity.pdbx_description
1 polymer ?
#
loop_
_entity_poly.entity_id
_entity_poly.type
_entity_poly.pdbx_seq_one_letter_code
_entity_poly.pdbx_strand_id
1 'polypeptide(L)'
;MGPVQIVIIFVLVWWCVFFAVLPMGIKGRWESQGDGVAGADPGAPADPDLKRKAILATCVAAALTAVIAVIIASRAVKFGA
;
A
#
# COMPACT_ATOMS: atom_id res chain seq x y z
N MET A 1 0.61 -1.84 -24.20
CA MET A 1 0.19 -2.76 -23.13
C MET A 1 -1.29 -3.02 -23.29
N GLY A 2 -1.76 -4.25 -23.14
CA GLY A 2 -3.19 -4.53 -23.16
C GLY A 2 -3.88 -3.95 -21.92
N PRO A 3 -5.17 -3.56 -22.00
CA PRO A 3 -5.90 -3.02 -20.85
C PRO A 3 -5.95 -3.98 -19.66
N VAL A 4 -6.02 -5.30 -19.92
CA VAL A 4 -5.95 -6.34 -18.89
C VAL A 4 -4.61 -6.35 -18.15
N GLN A 5 -3.49 -6.17 -18.86
CA GLN A 5 -2.16 -6.14 -18.23
C GLN A 5 -2.00 -4.95 -17.30
N ILE A 6 -2.55 -3.79 -17.66
CA ILE A 6 -2.50 -2.58 -16.84
C ILE A 6 -3.26 -2.80 -15.53
N VAL A 7 -4.45 -3.42 -15.59
CA VAL A 7 -5.24 -3.74 -14.39
C VAL A 7 -4.50 -4.71 -13.48
N ILE A 8 -3.90 -5.78 -14.03
CA ILE A 8 -3.14 -6.75 -13.23
C ILE A 8 -1.97 -6.08 -12.50
N ILE A 9 -1.18 -5.28 -13.21
CA ILE A 9 -0.03 -4.58 -12.62
C ILE A 9 -0.51 -3.61 -11.55
N PHE A 10 -1.58 -2.85 -11.82
CA PHE A 10 -2.17 -1.94 -10.86
C PHE A 10 -2.59 -2.66 -9.57
N VAL A 11 -3.32 -3.78 -9.67
CA VAL A 11 -3.80 -4.53 -8.51
C VAL A 11 -2.65 -5.11 -7.70
N LEU A 12 -1.60 -5.65 -8.34
CA LEU A 12 -0.43 -6.19 -7.65
C LEU A 12 0.37 -5.09 -6.92
N VAL A 13 0.67 -4.00 -7.63
CA VAL A 13 1.39 -2.85 -7.06
C VAL A 13 0.58 -2.23 -5.93
N TRP A 14 -0.73 -2.07 -6.12
CA TRP A 14 -1.63 -1.55 -5.10
C TRP A 14 -1.66 -2.43 -3.84
N TRP A 15 -1.73 -3.75 -4.00
CA TRP A 15 -1.67 -4.67 -2.86
C TRP A 15 -0.34 -4.58 -2.10
N CYS A 16 0.80 -4.59 -2.81
CA CYS A 16 2.12 -4.45 -2.18
C CYS A 16 2.28 -3.13 -1.42
N VAL A 17 1.84 -2.02 -2.04
CA VAL A 17 1.90 -0.69 -1.42
C VAL A 17 0.96 -0.59 -0.23
N PHE A 18 -0.25 -1.16 -0.31
CA PHE A 18 -1.20 -1.18 0.79
C PHE A 18 -0.61 -1.87 2.02
N PHE A 19 -0.02 -3.06 1.84
CA PHE A 19 0.69 -3.75 2.92
C PHE A 19 1.89 -2.99 3.47
N ALA A 20 2.64 -2.28 2.61
CA ALA A 20 3.78 -1.47 3.05
C ALA A 20 3.34 -0.23 3.86
N VAL A 21 2.16 0.33 3.58
CA VAL A 21 1.62 1.53 4.26
C VAL A 21 0.91 1.18 5.56
N LEU A 22 0.33 -0.01 5.70
CA LEU A 22 -0.34 -0.46 6.94
C LEU A 22 0.49 -0.27 8.23
N PRO A 23 1.78 -0.67 8.30
CA PRO A 23 2.60 -0.52 9.50
C PRO A 23 3.02 0.91 9.80
N MET A 24 2.78 1.86 8.88
CA MET A 24 3.17 3.24 9.06
C MET A 24 2.22 3.96 10.02
N GLY A 25 2.78 4.60 11.05
CA GLY A 25 2.02 5.41 12.00
C GLY A 25 1.15 4.62 12.98
N ILE A 26 1.49 3.36 13.27
CA ILE A 26 0.85 2.62 14.36
C ILE A 26 1.30 3.25 15.69
N LYS A 27 0.37 3.86 16.42
CA LYS A 27 0.57 4.20 17.83
C LYS A 27 0.11 3.03 18.69
N GLY A 28 1.00 2.54 19.54
CA GLY A 28 0.68 1.42 20.43
C GLY A 28 -0.37 1.84 21.45
N ARG A 29 -1.29 0.93 21.78
CA ARG A 29 -2.32 1.16 22.81
C ARG A 29 -1.72 1.53 24.19
N TRP A 30 -0.46 1.19 24.42
CA TRP A 30 0.33 1.52 25.61
C TRP A 30 0.80 2.99 25.70
N GLU A 31 0.87 3.70 24.56
CA GLU A 31 1.32 5.10 24.50
C GLU A 31 0.13 6.09 24.58
N SER A 32 -1.07 5.61 24.28
CA SER A 32 -2.32 6.37 24.39
C SER A 32 -2.87 6.27 25.81
N GLN A 33 -2.58 7.28 26.62
CA GLN A 33 -3.07 7.44 28.00
C GLN A 33 -4.61 7.45 28.03
N GLY A 34 -5.27 6.29 28.16
CA GLY A 34 -6.73 6.22 28.37
C GLY A 34 -7.47 4.93 27.97
N ASP A 35 -6.98 4.12 27.03
CA ASP A 35 -7.78 3.03 26.42
C ASP A 35 -7.46 1.62 26.95
N GLY A 36 -7.22 1.52 28.26
CA GLY A 36 -6.99 0.27 28.97
C GLY A 36 -8.26 -0.58 29.10
N VAL A 37 -8.77 -1.12 28.00
CA VAL A 37 -9.82 -2.14 28.01
C VAL A 37 -9.16 -3.49 28.35
N ALA A 38 -9.43 -4.01 29.54
CA ALA A 38 -8.88 -5.29 29.99
C ALA A 38 -9.23 -6.42 29.01
N GLY A 39 -8.21 -7.08 28.44
CA GLY A 39 -8.37 -8.18 27.47
C GLY A 39 -8.12 -7.82 26.00
N ALA A 40 -7.72 -6.59 25.69
CA ALA A 40 -7.31 -6.21 24.33
C ALA A 40 -5.94 -6.80 23.95
N ASP A 41 -5.83 -7.29 22.71
CA ASP A 41 -4.57 -7.81 22.15
C ASP A 41 -3.50 -6.70 22.12
N PRO A 42 -2.32 -6.91 22.74
CA PRO A 42 -1.24 -5.93 22.81
C PRO A 42 -0.70 -5.48 21.44
N GLY A 43 -0.97 -6.21 20.36
CA GLY A 43 -0.60 -5.85 18.99
C GLY A 43 -1.59 -4.96 18.25
N ALA A 44 -2.80 -4.76 18.77
CA ALA A 44 -3.85 -4.02 18.07
C ALA A 44 -3.65 -2.48 18.20
N PRO A 45 -3.58 -1.73 17.08
CA PRO A 45 -3.55 -0.27 17.09
C PRO A 45 -4.77 0.31 17.81
N ALA A 46 -4.59 1.37 18.61
CA ALA A 46 -5.69 2.05 19.29
C ALA A 46 -6.69 2.68 18.29
N ASP A 47 -6.15 3.28 17.22
CA ASP A 47 -6.94 3.78 16.09
C ASP A 47 -6.20 3.47 14.78
N PRO A 48 -6.68 2.50 13.98
CA PRO A 48 -5.98 2.10 12.76
C PRO A 48 -6.16 3.07 11.58
N ASP A 49 -7.05 4.08 11.67
CA ASP A 49 -7.30 5.16 10.70
C ASP A 49 -7.19 4.69 9.21
N LEU A 50 -7.81 3.53 8.93
CA LEU A 50 -7.62 2.76 7.68
C LEU A 50 -7.95 3.55 6.42
N LYS A 51 -8.89 4.51 6.51
CA LYS A 51 -9.31 5.34 5.38
C LYS A 51 -8.18 6.21 4.85
N ARG A 52 -7.40 6.83 5.75
CA ARG A 52 -6.25 7.66 5.35
C ARG A 52 -5.15 6.83 4.72
N LYS A 53 -4.88 5.66 5.31
CA LYS A 53 -3.89 4.70 4.81
C LYS A 53 -4.26 4.15 3.43
N ALA A 54 -5.54 3.84 3.20
CA ALA A 54 -6.03 3.37 1.91
C ALA A 54 -5.91 4.44 0.80
N ILE A 55 -6.18 5.72 1.12
CA ILE A 55 -6.01 6.83 0.17
C ILE A 55 -4.53 7.01 -0.18
N LEU A 56 -3.65 7.04 0.84
CA LEU A 56 -2.20 7.16 0.63
C LEU A 56 -1.67 6.00 -0.23
N ALA A 57 -2.06 4.77 0.10
CA ALA A 57 -1.67 3.58 -0.65
C ALA A 57 -2.14 3.65 -2.12
N THR A 58 -3.35 4.15 -2.36
CA THR A 58 -3.89 4.30 -3.72
C THR A 58 -3.13 5.34 -4.53
N CYS A 59 -2.81 6.50 -3.93
CA CYS A 59 -1.99 7.54 -4.61
C CYS A 59 -0.59 7.02 -4.97
N VAL A 60 0.08 6.35 -4.04
CA VAL A 60 1.43 5.80 -4.26
C VAL A 60 1.40 4.68 -5.30
N ALA A 61 0.41 3.79 -5.23
CA ALA A 61 0.25 2.70 -6.19
C ALA A 61 -0.07 3.20 -7.61
N ALA A 62 -0.90 4.24 -7.73
CA ALA A 62 -1.20 4.87 -9.01
C ALA A 62 0.05 5.49 -9.64
N ALA A 63 0.86 6.21 -8.85
CA ALA A 63 2.12 6.79 -9.31
C ALA A 63 3.11 5.71 -9.79
N LEU A 64 3.31 4.65 -9.00
CA LEU A 64 4.19 3.53 -9.36
C LEU A 64 3.71 2.79 -10.61
N THR A 65 2.41 2.55 -10.73
CA THR A 65 1.83 1.91 -11.91
C THR A 65 2.03 2.76 -13.17
N ALA A 66 1.88 4.09 -13.07
CA ALA A 66 2.14 5.01 -14.17
C ALA A 66 3.61 4.95 -14.62
N VAL A 67 4.55 4.93 -13.68
CA VAL A 67 5.99 4.78 -13.98
C VAL A 67 6.28 3.45 -14.69
N ILE A 68 5.73 2.35 -14.17
CA ILE A 68 5.89 1.01 -14.78
C ILE A 68 5.30 0.98 -16.20
N ALA A 69 4.12 1.58 -16.40
CA ALA A 69 3.50 1.67 -17.70
C ALA A 69 4.36 2.45 -18.71
N VAL A 70 5.00 3.55 -18.28
CA VAL A 70 5.92 4.34 -19.11
C VAL A 70 7.19 3.55 -19.47
N ILE A 71 7.76 2.80 -18.52
CA ILE A 71 8.95 1.95 -18.76
C ILE A 71 8.63 0.84 -19.76
N ILE A 72 7.46 0.21 -19.65
CA ILE A 72 7.05 -0.85 -20.57
C ILE A 72 6.69 -0.27 -21.95
N ALA A 73 6.05 0.90 -22.00
CA ALA A 73 5.70 1.57 -23.25
C ALA A 73 6.93 2.05 -24.04
N SER A 74 8.00 2.44 -23.35
CA SER A 74 9.24 2.92 -23.98
C SER A 74 10.06 1.83 -24.69
N ARG A 75 9.63 0.55 -24.67
CA ARG A 75 10.35 -0.61 -25.24
C ARG A 75 11.84 -0.66 -24.83
N ALA A 76 12.19 -0.07 -23.69
CA ALA A 76 13.58 0.03 -23.24
C ALA A 76 14.17 -1.32 -22.84
N VAL A 77 13.32 -2.30 -22.48
CA VAL A 77 13.76 -3.64 -22.09
C VAL A 77 13.77 -4.56 -23.30
N LYS A 78 14.93 -4.62 -23.97
CA LYS A 78 15.29 -5.71 -24.88
C LYS A 78 15.82 -6.86 -24.03
N PHE A 79 15.05 -7.93 -23.89
CA PHE A 79 15.65 -9.20 -23.51
C PHE A 79 16.39 -9.74 -24.74
N GLY A 80 17.72 -9.70 -24.69
CA GLY A 80 18.58 -10.38 -25.66
C GLY A 80 18.34 -11.88 -25.57
N ALA A 81 18.34 -12.52 -26.74
CA ALA A 81 18.12 -13.95 -26.96
C ALA A 81 19.05 -14.85 -26.13
#